data_AF-A0A820S4T4-F1
#
_entry.id   AF-A0A820S4T4-F1
#
_cell.length_a   1.000
_cell.length_b   1.000
_cell.length_c   1.000
_cell.angle_alpha   90.00
_cell.angle_beta   90.00
_cell.angle_gamma   90.00
#
_symmetry.space_group_name_H-M   'P 1'
#
loop_
_entity.id
_entity.type
_entity.pdbx_description
1 polymer ?
#
loop_
_entity_poly.entity_id
_entity_poly.type
_entity_poly.pdbx_seq_one_letter_code
_entity_poly.pdbx_strand_id
1 'polypeptide(L)'
;MSNIAQCKDFSERVDLCESLHMYLKPIARINISVPIPPTMRVAGATMSTWEIMDKIRELILPDEFVFLRLLKTAGELYRFEGELESKVAARSCLTRLDNTLIRIESTGHEFRLRAADAKLPYPTRTEWETFFRESKSMNETKPGERADTVHIEGLPIRWFQVITAF
;
A
#
# COMPACT_ATOMS: atom_id res chain seq x y z
N MET A 1 12.00 -11.17 8.41
CA MET A 1 10.94 -12.20 8.30
C MET A 1 9.97 -11.73 7.24
N SER A 2 9.81 -12.49 6.17
CA SER A 2 8.86 -12.20 5.09
C SER A 2 7.45 -12.33 5.66
N ASN A 3 6.64 -11.26 5.63
CA ASN A 3 5.23 -11.34 6.02
C ASN A 3 4.47 -12.09 4.92
N ILE A 4 4.33 -13.40 5.08
CA ILE A 4 3.50 -14.23 4.22
C ILE A 4 2.06 -14.06 4.70
N ALA A 5 1.24 -13.37 3.91
CA ALA A 5 -0.19 -13.22 4.16
C ALA A 5 -0.98 -14.11 3.20
N GLN A 6 -2.11 -14.64 3.69
CA GLN A 6 -3.05 -15.36 2.83
C GLN A 6 -3.79 -14.37 1.94
N CYS A 7 -3.76 -14.60 0.62
CA CYS A 7 -4.55 -13.86 -0.35
C CYS A 7 -6.00 -14.38 -0.32
N LYS A 8 -6.98 -13.53 -0.02
CA LYS A 8 -8.40 -13.95 0.04
C LYS A 8 -9.12 -13.69 -1.28
N ASP A 9 -8.76 -12.59 -1.97
CA ASP A 9 -9.28 -12.25 -3.29
C ASP A 9 -8.29 -12.63 -4.40
N PHE A 10 -8.75 -13.42 -5.38
CA PHE A 10 -7.96 -13.82 -6.55
C PHE A 10 -8.26 -12.99 -7.80
N SER A 11 -9.15 -12.00 -7.72
CA SER A 11 -9.47 -11.09 -8.80
C SER A 11 -8.24 -10.31 -9.27
N GLU A 12 -8.23 -9.85 -10.52
CA GLU A 12 -7.16 -9.02 -11.09
C GLU A 12 -5.78 -9.69 -11.14
N ARG A 13 -5.66 -10.97 -10.75
CA ARG A 13 -4.39 -11.71 -10.83
C ARG A 13 -3.96 -11.89 -12.28
N VAL A 14 -2.65 -11.95 -12.51
CA VAL A 14 -2.05 -12.27 -13.81
C VAL A 14 -1.10 -13.44 -13.67
N ASP A 15 -1.02 -14.25 -14.73
CA ASP A 15 -0.15 -15.42 -14.74
C ASP A 15 1.31 -14.97 -14.89
N LEU A 16 2.15 -15.38 -13.94
CA LEU A 16 3.60 -15.14 -14.00
C LEU A 16 4.30 -16.36 -14.60
N CYS A 17 3.93 -17.55 -14.12
CA CYS A 17 4.43 -18.82 -14.62
C CYS A 17 3.39 -19.90 -14.33
N GLU A 18 2.56 -20.20 -15.32
CA GLU A 18 1.46 -21.14 -15.19
C GLU A 18 1.94 -22.57 -14.84
N SER A 19 3.06 -23.01 -15.42
CA SER A 19 3.64 -24.34 -15.17
C SER A 19 4.08 -24.56 -13.72
N LEU A 20 4.31 -23.49 -12.98
CA LEU A 20 4.66 -23.50 -11.56
C LEU A 20 3.54 -22.96 -10.67
N HIS A 21 2.33 -22.76 -11.22
CA HIS A 21 1.18 -22.16 -10.55
C HIS A 21 1.51 -20.82 -9.85
N MET A 22 2.35 -20.00 -10.48
CA MET A 22 2.73 -18.68 -9.98
C MET A 22 1.90 -17.59 -10.62
N TYR A 23 1.33 -16.74 -9.78
CA TYR A 23 0.50 -15.61 -10.17
C TYR A 23 0.98 -14.34 -9.48
N LEU A 24 0.81 -13.20 -10.14
CA LEU A 24 0.95 -11.89 -9.54
C LEU A 24 -0.41 -11.33 -9.18
N LYS A 25 -0.59 -10.95 -7.91
CA LYS A 25 -1.75 -10.24 -7.43
C LYS A 25 -1.39 -8.76 -7.25
N PRO A 26 -2.00 -7.82 -8.01
CA PRO A 26 -1.81 -6.41 -7.75
C PRO A 26 -2.47 -6.03 -6.41
N ILE A 27 -1.77 -5.21 -5.63
CA ILE A 27 -2.29 -4.55 -4.43
C ILE A 27 -2.59 -3.10 -4.78
N ALA A 28 -3.83 -2.67 -4.53
CA ALA A 28 -4.21 -1.28 -4.68
C ALA A 28 -3.78 -0.48 -3.44
N ARG A 29 -3.39 0.78 -3.63
CA ARG A 29 -2.95 1.65 -2.54
C ARG A 29 -3.69 2.97 -2.57
N ILE A 30 -4.13 3.44 -1.41
CA ILE A 30 -4.74 4.75 -1.22
C ILE A 30 -3.98 5.54 -0.15
N ASN A 31 -3.92 6.86 -0.33
CA ASN A 31 -3.41 7.79 0.68
C ASN A 31 -4.59 8.46 1.39
N ILE A 32 -4.50 8.52 2.72
CA ILE A 32 -5.50 9.17 3.56
C ILE A 32 -4.80 10.24 4.38
N SER A 33 -5.28 11.48 4.30
CA SER A 33 -4.73 12.61 5.02
C SER A 33 -5.76 13.14 6.02
N VAL A 34 -5.30 13.36 7.26
CA VAL A 34 -6.10 13.96 8.34
C VAL A 34 -5.46 15.30 8.70
N PRO A 35 -6.04 16.43 8.24
CA PRO A 35 -5.52 17.76 8.54
C PRO A 35 -5.58 18.05 10.03
N ILE A 36 -4.56 18.70 10.57
CA ILE A 36 -4.52 19.15 11.96
C ILE A 36 -5.03 20.62 12.02
N PRO A 37 -6.09 20.93 12.78
CA PRO A 37 -6.63 22.27 12.92
C PRO A 37 -5.59 23.27 13.43
N PRO A 38 -5.60 24.54 12.96
CA PRO A 38 -4.68 25.56 13.43
C PRO A 38 -4.68 25.75 14.95
N THR A 39 -5.87 25.66 15.58
CA THR A 39 -6.04 25.78 17.03
C THR A 39 -5.26 24.72 17.80
N MET A 40 -5.30 23.46 17.36
CA MET A 40 -4.54 22.37 17.96
C MET A 40 -3.03 22.53 17.77
N ARG A 41 -2.60 23.04 16.60
CA ARG A 41 -1.17 23.30 16.34
C ARG A 41 -0.60 24.33 17.30
N VAL A 42 -1.32 25.43 17.52
CA VAL A 42 -0.91 26.49 18.46
C VAL A 42 -0.85 25.97 19.90
N ALA A 43 -1.78 25.08 20.28
CA ALA A 43 -1.82 24.46 21.60
C ALA A 43 -0.80 23.32 21.80
N GLY A 44 -0.05 22.91 20.76
CA GLY A 44 0.83 21.74 20.81
C GLY A 44 0.11 20.41 21.02
N ALA A 45 -1.20 20.37 20.75
CA ALA A 45 -2.03 19.18 20.95
C ALA A 45 -1.84 18.17 19.81
N THR A 46 -1.73 16.89 20.15
CA THR A 46 -1.58 15.77 19.20
C THR A 46 -2.76 14.82 19.24
N MET A 47 -3.07 14.17 18.13
CA MET A 47 -4.07 13.11 18.05
C MET A 47 -3.44 11.72 18.21
N SER A 48 -4.20 10.78 18.77
CA SER A 48 -3.82 9.37 18.81
C SER A 48 -3.87 8.74 17.42
N THR A 49 -2.72 8.29 16.91
CA THR A 49 -2.64 7.60 15.61
C THR A 49 -3.54 6.37 15.56
N TRP A 50 -3.63 5.61 16.66
CA TRP A 50 -4.45 4.41 16.74
C TRP A 50 -5.94 4.73 16.60
N GLU A 51 -6.40 5.77 17.29
CA GLU A 51 -7.80 6.19 17.24
C GLU A 51 -8.21 6.63 15.84
N ILE A 52 -7.33 7.37 15.15
CA ILE A 52 -7.54 7.74 13.74
C ILE A 52 -7.64 6.47 12.87
N MET A 53 -6.71 5.52 13.04
CA MET A 53 -6.73 4.27 12.27
C MET A 53 -8.02 3.48 12.51
N ASP A 54 -8.53 3.43 13.73
CA ASP A 54 -9.76 2.73 14.06
C ASP A 54 -10.98 3.36 13.38
N LYS A 55 -11.09 4.70 13.43
CA LYS A 55 -12.13 5.43 12.70
C LYS A 55 -12.05 5.22 11.19
N ILE A 56 -10.85 5.18 10.62
CA ILE A 56 -10.69 4.85 9.20
C ILE A 56 -11.18 3.42 8.91
N ARG A 57 -10.89 2.43 9.77
CA ARG A 57 -11.37 1.04 9.58
C ARG A 57 -12.89 0.94 9.66
N GLU A 58 -13.52 1.61 10.63
CA GLU A 58 -14.98 1.66 10.75
C GLU A 58 -15.63 2.19 9.47
N LEU A 59 -15.08 3.25 8.88
CA LEU A 59 -15.62 3.89 7.67
C LEU A 59 -15.50 3.04 6.40
N ILE A 60 -14.54 2.12 6.33
CA ILE A 60 -14.34 1.31 5.13
C ILE A 60 -15.13 0.01 5.11
N LEU A 61 -15.85 -0.34 6.18
CA LEU A 61 -16.68 -1.55 6.16
C LEU A 61 -17.67 -1.53 4.98
N PRO A 62 -17.90 -2.69 4.32
CA PRO A 62 -17.41 -4.04 4.66
C PRO A 62 -16.01 -4.38 4.10
N ASP A 63 -15.33 -3.46 3.42
CA ASP A 63 -13.97 -3.68 2.91
C ASP A 63 -12.96 -3.71 4.08
N GLU A 64 -11.83 -4.39 3.87
CA GLU A 64 -10.74 -4.51 4.85
C GLU A 64 -9.40 -4.07 4.23
N PHE A 65 -8.56 -3.37 5.00
CA PHE A 65 -7.18 -3.13 4.60
C PHE A 65 -6.35 -4.40 4.76
N VAL A 66 -5.54 -4.73 3.75
CA VAL A 66 -4.43 -5.68 3.89
C VAL A 66 -3.38 -5.11 4.85
N PHE A 67 -3.10 -3.82 4.70
CA PHE A 67 -2.21 -3.08 5.58
C PHE A 67 -2.68 -1.62 5.69
N LEU A 68 -2.61 -1.06 6.90
CA LEU A 68 -2.85 0.36 7.15
C LEU A 68 -1.70 0.89 8.00
N ARG A 69 -0.97 1.87 7.47
CA ARG A 69 0.21 2.45 8.14
C ARG A 69 0.22 3.95 8.13
N LEU A 70 0.79 4.54 9.17
CA LEU A 70 1.16 5.95 9.18
C LEU A 70 2.45 6.12 8.36
N LEU A 71 2.40 6.91 7.29
CA LEU A 71 3.58 7.25 6.49
C LEU A 71 4.39 8.37 7.14
N LYS A 72 3.71 9.43 7.58
CA LYS A 72 4.34 10.58 8.23
C LYS A 72 3.33 11.39 9.01
N THR A 73 3.83 12.03 10.05
CA THR A 73 3.18 13.16 10.70
C THR A 73 3.91 14.43 10.23
N ALA A 74 3.23 15.26 9.45
CA ALA A 74 3.68 16.62 9.19
C ALA A 74 2.97 17.55 10.18
N GLY A 75 3.56 18.71 10.50
CA GLY A 75 2.95 19.65 11.46
C GLY A 75 1.51 20.08 11.11
N GLU A 76 1.08 19.86 9.87
CA GLU A 76 -0.26 20.23 9.39
C GLU A 76 -1.18 19.03 9.10
N LEU A 77 -0.68 17.79 9.04
CA LEU A 77 -1.51 16.61 8.75
C LEU A 77 -0.85 15.29 9.17
N TYR A 78 -1.69 14.31 9.47
CA TYR A 78 -1.31 12.89 9.50
C TYR A 78 -1.53 12.29 8.11
N ARG A 79 -0.55 11.56 7.58
CA ARG A 79 -0.69 10.84 6.30
C ARG A 79 -0.57 9.35 6.51
N PHE A 80 -1.59 8.63 6.09
CA PHE A 80 -1.69 7.18 6.10
C PHE A 80 -1.65 6.63 4.67
N GLU A 81 -1.18 5.39 4.55
CA GLU A 81 -1.30 4.56 3.36
C GLU A 81 -2.08 3.31 3.73
N GLY A 82 -3.14 3.04 2.94
CA GLY A 82 -3.94 1.83 3.03
C GLY A 82 -3.72 0.97 1.80
N GLU A 83 -3.35 -0.29 2.02
CA GLU A 83 -3.27 -1.34 1.01
C GLU A 83 -4.56 -2.15 0.97
N LEU A 84 -5.10 -2.39 -0.22
CA LEU A 84 -6.38 -3.07 -0.47
C LEU A 84 -6.19 -4.17 -1.52
N GLU A 85 -6.98 -5.25 -1.39
CA GLU A 85 -6.84 -6.42 -2.25
C GLU A 85 -7.23 -6.17 -3.71
N SER A 86 -8.01 -5.12 -4.05
CA SER A 86 -8.39 -4.85 -5.44
C SER A 86 -8.62 -3.37 -5.74
N LYS A 87 -8.62 -3.00 -7.02
CA LYS A 87 -8.96 -1.62 -7.46
C LYS A 87 -10.44 -1.29 -7.22
N VAL A 88 -11.30 -2.30 -7.18
CA VAL A 88 -12.72 -2.12 -6.82
C VAL A 88 -12.84 -1.73 -5.35
N ALA A 89 -12.17 -2.46 -4.46
CA ALA A 89 -12.13 -2.14 -3.03
C ALA A 89 -11.51 -0.75 -2.79
N ALA A 90 -10.43 -0.40 -3.50
CA ALA A 90 -9.85 0.95 -3.43
C ALA A 90 -10.84 2.05 -3.77
N ARG A 91 -11.56 1.94 -4.89
CA ARG A 91 -12.57 2.93 -5.28
C ARG A 91 -13.72 3.00 -4.26
N SER A 92 -14.19 1.84 -3.79
CA SER A 92 -15.20 1.71 -2.75
C SER A 92 -14.78 2.46 -1.47
N CYS A 93 -13.58 2.18 -0.95
CA CYS A 93 -13.02 2.87 0.21
C CYS A 93 -12.85 4.38 -0.01
N LEU A 94 -12.35 4.81 -1.18
CA LEU A 94 -12.21 6.23 -1.50
C LEU A 94 -13.54 6.99 -1.43
N THR A 95 -14.63 6.40 -1.94
CA THR A 95 -15.96 7.03 -1.87
C THR A 95 -16.49 7.20 -0.45
N ARG A 96 -16.11 6.31 0.48
CA ARG A 96 -16.51 6.41 1.90
C ARG A 96 -15.59 7.29 2.73
N LEU A 97 -14.33 7.43 2.32
CA LEU A 97 -13.32 8.17 3.09
C LEU A 97 -13.18 9.64 2.66
N ASP A 98 -13.18 9.95 1.36
CA ASP A 98 -12.89 11.31 0.92
C ASP A 98 -14.02 12.28 1.32
N ASN A 99 -13.62 13.41 1.92
CA ASN A 99 -14.51 14.45 2.45
C ASN A 99 -15.43 14.02 3.61
N THR A 100 -15.23 12.83 4.18
CA THR A 100 -15.95 12.36 5.37
C THR A 100 -15.42 13.02 6.63
N LEU A 101 -16.32 13.38 7.55
CA LEU A 101 -15.97 13.89 8.88
C LEU A 101 -15.81 12.74 9.86
N ILE A 102 -14.71 12.74 10.62
CA ILE A 102 -14.51 11.84 11.76
C ILE A 102 -14.36 12.64 13.03
N ARG A 103 -14.96 12.15 14.11
CA ARG A 103 -14.77 12.68 15.46
C ARG A 103 -13.67 11.88 16.16
N ILE A 104 -12.70 12.59 16.73
CA ILE A 104 -11.63 12.00 17.54
C ILE A 104 -11.92 12.37 18.99
N GLU A 105 -12.30 11.39 19.79
CA GLU A 105 -12.74 11.56 21.19
C GLU A 105 -11.63 12.13 22.06
N SER A 106 -10.38 11.72 21.85
CA SER A 106 -9.23 12.28 22.58
C SER A 106 -9.04 13.79 22.41
N THR A 107 -9.63 14.38 21.36
CA THR A 107 -9.57 15.81 21.08
C THR A 107 -10.92 16.52 21.21
N GLY A 108 -12.03 15.77 21.18
CA GLY A 108 -13.38 16.33 21.09
C GLY A 108 -13.69 17.07 19.78
N HIS A 109 -12.80 17.02 18.78
CA HIS A 109 -12.92 17.73 17.52
C HIS A 109 -13.31 16.80 16.36
N GLU A 110 -13.88 17.40 15.31
CA GLU A 110 -14.16 16.74 14.04
C GLU A 110 -13.15 17.13 12.97
N PHE A 111 -12.76 16.16 12.15
CA PHE A 111 -11.73 16.31 11.13
C PHE A 111 -12.26 15.80 9.80
N ARG A 112 -12.10 16.60 8.76
CA ARG A 112 -12.44 16.19 7.40
C ARG A 112 -11.29 15.40 6.79
N LEU A 113 -11.53 14.13 6.52
CA LEU A 113 -10.61 13.26 5.80
C LEU A 113 -10.44 13.70 4.35
N ARG A 114 -9.24 13.52 3.82
CA ARG A 114 -8.95 13.61 2.39
C ARG A 114 -8.33 12.30 1.94
N ALA A 115 -8.95 11.63 0.97
CA ALA A 115 -8.48 10.35 0.47
C ALA A 115 -8.31 10.38 -1.05
N ALA A 116 -7.24 9.76 -1.55
CA ALA A 116 -6.97 9.67 -2.98
C ALA A 116 -6.15 8.43 -3.30
N ASP A 117 -6.12 8.01 -4.56
CA ASP A 117 -5.20 6.97 -5.03
C ASP A 117 -3.74 7.31 -4.66
N ALA A 118 -3.01 6.31 -4.21
CA ALA A 118 -1.59 6.48 -3.95
C ALA A 118 -0.82 6.55 -5.26
N LYS A 119 -0.04 7.60 -5.44
CA LYS A 119 0.97 7.65 -6.50
C LYS A 119 2.12 6.76 -6.09
N LEU A 120 2.20 5.58 -6.71
CA LEU A 120 3.36 4.71 -6.57
C LEU A 120 4.55 5.37 -7.26
N PRO A 121 5.71 5.50 -6.60
CA PRO A 121 6.93 5.92 -7.29
C PRO A 121 7.33 4.78 -8.24
N TYR A 122 7.21 5.01 -9.53
CA TYR A 122 7.78 4.14 -10.56
C TYR A 122 8.82 4.96 -11.34
N PRO A 123 9.94 4.34 -11.75
CA PRO A 123 10.94 5.06 -12.52
C PRO A 123 10.35 5.50 -13.87
N THR A 124 10.58 6.76 -14.19
CA THR A 124 10.28 7.36 -15.48
C THR A 124 11.19 6.79 -16.56
N ARG A 125 10.77 6.91 -17.83
CA ARG A 125 11.61 6.51 -18.97
C ARG A 125 13.00 7.16 -18.94
N THR A 126 13.07 8.43 -18.56
CA THR A 126 14.34 9.17 -18.47
C THR A 126 15.25 8.62 -17.37
N GLU A 127 14.70 8.23 -16.22
CA GLU A 127 15.46 7.57 -15.15
C GLU A 127 15.99 6.21 -15.61
N TRP A 128 15.18 5.43 -16.33
CA TRP A 128 15.61 4.17 -16.94
C TRP A 128 16.76 4.37 -17.94
N GLU A 129 16.59 5.27 -18.91
CA GLU A 129 17.60 5.54 -19.93
C GLU A 129 18.92 6.06 -19.32
N THR A 130 18.82 6.85 -18.25
CA THR A 130 19.99 7.34 -17.51
C THR A 130 20.70 6.21 -16.79
N PHE A 131 19.96 5.36 -16.06
CA PHE A 131 20.52 4.19 -15.40
C PHE A 131 21.28 3.28 -16.38
N PHE A 132 20.67 2.91 -17.50
CA PHE A 132 21.31 2.01 -18.47
C PHE A 132 22.50 2.65 -19.19
N ARG A 133 22.52 3.98 -19.35
CA ARG A 133 23.67 4.71 -19.92
C ARG A 133 24.86 4.76 -18.94
N GLU A 134 24.59 4.94 -17.65
CA GLU A 134 25.61 5.15 -16.63
C GLU A 134 26.17 3.83 -16.07
N SER A 135 25.34 2.79 -15.96
CA SER A 135 25.69 1.48 -15.42
C SER A 135 26.46 0.59 -16.42
N LYS A 136 27.59 1.07 -16.96
CA LYS A 136 28.39 0.35 -17.99
C LYS A 136 29.06 -0.93 -17.49
N SER A 137 29.20 -1.10 -16.17
CA SER A 137 29.81 -2.28 -15.55
C SER A 137 28.78 -3.30 -15.05
N MET A 138 27.49 -3.09 -15.33
CA MET A 138 26.41 -3.98 -14.92
C MET A 138 26.49 -5.28 -15.70
N ASN A 139 26.41 -6.42 -15.01
CA ASN A 139 26.34 -7.72 -15.66
C ASN A 139 24.88 -8.15 -15.80
N GLU A 140 24.35 -8.10 -17.02
CA GLU A 140 22.98 -8.53 -17.34
C GLU A 140 22.71 -10.01 -17.01
N THR A 141 23.74 -10.85 -16.91
CA THR A 141 23.58 -12.28 -16.60
C THR A 141 23.53 -12.55 -15.10
N LYS A 142 23.69 -11.54 -14.25
CA LYS A 142 23.60 -11.70 -12.78
C LYS A 142 22.22 -11.25 -12.28
N PRO A 143 21.47 -12.13 -11.60
CA PRO A 143 20.19 -11.77 -11.00
C PRO A 143 20.32 -10.55 -10.07
N GLY A 144 19.42 -9.58 -10.25
CA GLY A 144 19.36 -8.38 -9.40
C GLY A 144 20.33 -7.25 -9.74
N GLU A 145 21.29 -7.43 -10.67
CA GLU A 145 22.14 -6.31 -11.11
C GLU A 145 21.41 -5.39 -12.12
N ARG A 146 20.50 -5.95 -12.92
CA ARG A 146 19.68 -5.21 -13.87
C ARG A 146 18.43 -4.66 -13.19
N ALA A 147 18.22 -3.34 -13.29
CA ALA A 147 17.17 -2.66 -12.53
C ALA A 147 15.73 -3.07 -12.91
N ASP A 148 15.51 -3.63 -14.11
CA ASP A 148 14.20 -4.17 -14.57
C ASP A 148 13.97 -5.63 -14.16
N THR A 149 14.90 -6.25 -13.43
CA THR A 149 14.81 -7.63 -12.98
C THR A 149 14.43 -7.69 -11.50
N VAL A 150 13.39 -8.47 -11.17
CA VAL A 150 13.03 -8.78 -9.79
C VAL A 150 13.59 -10.16 -9.44
N HIS A 151 14.59 -10.20 -8.54
CA HIS A 151 15.10 -11.45 -7.98
C HIS A 151 14.36 -11.77 -6.68
N ILE A 152 13.72 -12.94 -6.62
CA ILE A 152 12.99 -13.41 -5.45
C ILE A 152 13.63 -14.71 -4.98
N GLU A 153 14.05 -14.74 -3.70
CA GLU A 153 14.70 -15.90 -3.10
C GLU A 153 14.12 -16.22 -1.71
N GLY A 154 14.45 -17.41 -1.18
CA GLY A 154 13.96 -17.85 0.13
C GLY A 154 12.48 -18.25 0.14
N LEU A 155 11.87 -18.50 -1.02
CA LEU A 155 10.49 -19.00 -1.11
C LEU A 155 10.41 -20.48 -0.67
N PRO A 156 9.36 -20.89 0.07
CA PRO A 156 9.18 -22.28 0.44
C PRO A 156 9.07 -23.19 -0.80
N ILE A 157 9.97 -24.17 -0.93
CA ILE A 157 9.98 -25.13 -2.05
C ILE A 157 8.64 -25.87 -2.19
N ARG A 158 7.93 -26.08 -1.08
CA ARG A 158 6.60 -26.70 -1.04
C ARG A 158 5.54 -25.96 -1.86
N TRP A 159 5.71 -24.67 -2.14
CA TRP A 159 4.78 -23.91 -2.98
C TRP A 159 4.82 -24.33 -4.45
N PHE A 160 5.91 -24.96 -4.89
CA PHE A 160 6.14 -25.36 -6.28
C PHE A 160 6.08 -26.88 -6.49
N GLN A 161 5.65 -27.62 -5.47
CA GLN A 161 5.46 -29.06 -5.61
C GLN A 161 4.26 -29.32 -6.51
N VAL A 162 4.48 -30.07 -7.59
CA VAL A 162 3.40 -30.59 -8.43
C VAL A 162 2.57 -31.53 -7.56
N ILE A 163 1.34 -31.14 -7.23
CA ILE A 163 0.40 -32.04 -6.57
C ILE A 163 -0.14 -32.99 -7.64
N THR A 164 0.56 -34.10 -7.85
CA THR A 164 -0.01 -35.25 -8.57
C THR A 164 -1.11 -35.82 -7.69
N ALA A 165 -2.37 -35.54 -8.05
CA ALA A 165 -3.51 -36.30 -7.53
C ALA A 165 -3.36 -37.74 -8.04
N PHE A 166 -3.28 -38.69 -7.11
CA PHE A 166 -3.43 -40.13 -7.37
C PHE A 166 -4.89 -40.52 -7.21
#